data_AF-A0A815F0B5-F1
#
_entry.id   AF-A0A815F0B5-F1
#
_cell.length_a   1.000
_cell.length_b   1.000
_cell.length_c   1.000
_cell.angle_alpha   90.00
_cell.angle_beta   90.00
_cell.angle_gamma   90.00
#
_symmetry.space_group_name_H-M   'P 1'
#
loop_
_entity.id
_entity.type
_entity.pdbx_description
1 polymer ?
#
loop_
_entity_poly.entity_id
_entity_poly.type
_entity_poly.pdbx_seq_one_letter_code
_entity_poly.pdbx_strand_id
1 'polypeptide(L)'
;MIEVHLILSHATFYRLSLQPIHRIINEAIQLLQQRHKTHISVYGRNNELRLTGRHETANINQFNAGIANRGASVRIPRQVGEEKCGYLEDRRPASNCDPYAVTDIIVRTVCLGEKDPES
;
A
#
# COMPACT_ATOMS: atom_id res chain seq x y z
N MET A 1 -35.34 -8.23 22.67
CA MET A 1 -36.20 -8.28 21.47
C MET A 1 -36.57 -6.87 21.09
N ILE A 2 -36.01 -6.39 19.97
CA ILE A 2 -36.57 -5.44 18.98
C ILE A 2 -35.57 -5.56 17.82
N GLU A 3 -35.94 -6.36 16.83
CA GLU A 3 -35.27 -6.37 15.53
C GLU A 3 -35.81 -5.20 14.71
N VAL A 4 -34.91 -4.42 14.12
CA VAL A 4 -35.27 -3.45 13.07
C VAL A 4 -34.77 -4.03 11.76
N HIS A 5 -35.68 -4.75 11.10
CA HIS A 5 -35.47 -5.43 9.84
C HIS A 5 -35.54 -4.41 8.69
N LEU A 6 -34.39 -3.85 8.28
CA LEU A 6 -34.31 -3.04 7.06
C LEU A 6 -34.01 -3.97 5.87
N ILE A 7 -35.06 -4.31 5.13
CA ILE A 7 -35.01 -5.10 3.89
C ILE A 7 -34.37 -4.23 2.80
N LEU A 8 -33.11 -4.52 2.45
CA LEU A 8 -32.51 -4.09 1.20
C LEU A 8 -31.79 -5.30 0.56
N SER A 9 -32.44 -5.87 -0.45
CA SER A 9 -31.88 -6.58 -1.62
C SER A 9 -30.56 -7.35 -1.41
N HIS A 10 -30.67 -8.67 -1.28
CA HIS A 10 -29.60 -9.66 -1.12
C HIS A 10 -28.58 -9.79 -2.29
N ALA A 11 -28.41 -8.80 -3.17
CA ALA A 11 -27.51 -8.93 -4.32
C ALA A 11 -26.32 -7.95 -4.37
N THR A 12 -26.31 -6.87 -3.57
CA THR A 12 -25.25 -5.83 -3.65
C THR A 12 -24.25 -5.83 -2.47
N PHE A 13 -24.52 -6.56 -1.39
CA PHE A 13 -23.64 -6.59 -0.21
C PHE A 13 -22.46 -7.59 -0.32
N TYR A 14 -22.61 -8.66 -1.11
CA TYR A 14 -21.59 -9.72 -1.23
C TYR A 14 -20.43 -9.41 -2.21
N ARG A 15 -20.52 -8.36 -3.03
CA ARG A 15 -19.47 -8.00 -4.00
C ARG A 15 -18.20 -7.45 -3.32
N LEU A 16 -18.32 -6.90 -2.11
CA LEU A 16 -17.20 -6.33 -1.34
C LEU A 16 -16.42 -7.37 -0.51
N SER A 17 -16.99 -8.54 -0.20
CA SER A 17 -16.37 -9.53 0.69
C SER A 17 -15.70 -10.73 0.00
N LEU A 18 -15.69 -10.77 -1.34
CA LEU A 18 -15.25 -11.95 -2.11
C LEU A 18 -14.06 -11.69 -3.04
N GLN A 19 -13.36 -10.57 -2.88
CA GLN A 19 -12.03 -10.43 -3.45
C GLN A 19 -11.06 -11.15 -2.51
N PRO A 20 -10.31 -12.18 -2.95
CA PRO A 20 -9.27 -12.76 -2.11
C PRO A 20 -8.32 -11.61 -1.72
N ILE A 21 -7.96 -11.44 -0.43
CA ILE A 21 -7.15 -10.29 0.03
C ILE A 21 -5.91 -10.09 -0.84
N HIS A 22 -5.36 -11.21 -1.35
CA HIS A 22 -4.19 -11.24 -2.19
C HIS A 22 -4.38 -10.37 -3.43
N ARG A 23 -5.59 -10.35 -4.00
CA ARG A 23 -5.94 -9.46 -5.10
C ARG A 23 -5.95 -7.99 -4.69
N ILE A 24 -6.56 -7.64 -3.55
CA ILE A 24 -6.59 -6.26 -3.06
C ILE A 24 -5.17 -5.75 -2.75
N ILE A 25 -4.36 -6.55 -2.06
CA ILE A 25 -2.96 -6.22 -1.74
C ILE A 25 -2.15 -6.06 -3.03
N ASN A 26 -2.31 -6.97 -3.99
CA ASN A 26 -1.59 -6.87 -5.27
C ASN A 26 -2.04 -5.64 -6.08
N GLU A 27 -3.34 -5.33 -6.11
CA GLU A 27 -3.86 -4.12 -6.75
C GLU A 27 -3.29 -2.86 -6.09
N ALA A 28 -3.27 -2.78 -4.76
CA ALA A 28 -2.65 -1.68 -4.02
C ALA A 28 -1.15 -1.54 -4.34
N ILE A 29 -0.42 -2.66 -4.41
CA ILE A 29 1.01 -2.67 -4.79
C ILE A 29 1.21 -2.12 -6.20
N GLN A 30 0.35 -2.50 -7.17
CA GLN A 30 0.43 -1.99 -8.53
C GLN A 30 0.19 -0.47 -8.60
N LEU A 31 -0.78 0.04 -7.84
CA LEU A 31 -1.05 1.48 -7.75
C LEU A 31 0.15 2.23 -7.14
N LEU A 32 0.72 1.72 -6.04
CA LEU A 32 1.91 2.29 -5.41
C LEU A 32 3.17 2.24 -6.31
N GLN A 33 3.27 1.22 -7.16
CA GLN A 33 4.35 1.08 -8.13
C GLN A 33 4.28 2.16 -9.20
N GLN A 34 3.09 2.42 -9.75
CA GLN A 34 2.89 3.41 -10.81
C GLN A 34 3.28 4.81 -10.36
N ARG A 35 2.99 5.16 -9.10
CA ARG A 35 3.28 6.49 -8.53
C ARG A 35 4.56 6.52 -7.70
N HIS A 36 5.49 5.60 -7.92
CA HIS A 36 6.67 5.43 -7.07
C HIS A 36 7.45 6.74 -6.85
N LYS A 37 7.73 7.48 -7.93
CA LYS A 37 8.48 8.75 -7.86
C LYS A 37 7.73 9.82 -7.07
N THR A 38 6.42 9.94 -7.29
CA THR A 38 5.55 10.89 -6.60
C THR A 38 5.53 10.61 -5.10
N HIS A 39 5.43 9.33 -4.69
CA HIS A 39 5.58 8.92 -3.29
C HIS A 39 6.96 9.27 -2.73
N ILE A 40 8.06 8.96 -3.42
CA ILE A 40 9.41 9.26 -2.94
C ILE A 40 9.61 10.77 -2.69
N SER A 41 9.01 11.64 -3.51
CA SER A 41 9.13 13.10 -3.37
C SER A 41 8.59 13.65 -2.04
N VAL A 42 7.62 12.97 -1.42
CA VAL A 42 7.01 13.38 -0.13
C VAL A 42 7.48 12.54 1.05
N TYR A 43 8.29 11.50 0.80
CA TYR A 43 8.74 10.52 1.81
C TYR A 43 9.95 10.97 2.63
N GLY A 44 10.15 12.29 2.76
CA GLY A 44 11.23 12.90 3.54
C GLY A 44 12.46 13.24 2.70
N ARG A 45 13.27 14.16 3.24
CA ARG A 45 14.47 14.69 2.55
C ARG A 45 15.65 13.72 2.70
N ASN A 46 16.54 13.72 1.71
CA ASN A 46 17.78 12.94 1.67
C ASN A 46 17.56 11.42 1.74
N ASN A 47 16.41 10.95 1.27
CA ASN A 47 16.04 9.54 1.35
C ASN A 47 16.94 8.67 0.45
N GLU A 48 17.58 9.25 -0.57
CA GLU A 48 18.56 8.62 -1.46
C GLU A 48 19.81 8.12 -0.71
N LEU A 49 20.17 8.76 0.41
CA LEU A 49 21.28 8.32 1.25
C LEU A 49 20.94 7.04 2.03
N ARG A 50 19.65 6.79 2.27
CA ARG A 50 19.14 5.63 3.00
C ARG A 50 18.73 4.51 2.05
N LEU A 51 17.93 4.82 1.03
CA LEU A 51 17.36 3.88 0.06
C LEU A 51 18.38 3.51 -1.03
N THR A 52 19.43 2.82 -0.62
CA THR A 52 20.57 2.46 -1.50
C THR A 52 20.45 1.06 -2.10
N GLY A 53 19.49 0.24 -1.63
CA GLY A 53 19.44 -1.19 -1.95
C GLY A 53 20.35 -2.06 -1.08
N ARG A 54 21.11 -1.45 -0.16
CA ARG A 54 21.98 -2.14 0.82
C ARG A 54 21.36 -2.07 2.21
N HIS A 55 21.83 -2.90 3.13
CA HIS A 55 21.45 -2.87 4.55
C HIS A 55 19.93 -2.95 4.79
N GLU A 56 19.27 -3.94 4.19
CA GLU A 56 17.81 -4.16 4.36
C GLU A 56 16.95 -2.95 3.94
N THR A 57 17.40 -2.20 2.93
CA THR A 57 16.64 -1.11 2.29
C THR A 57 16.44 -1.38 0.80
N ALA A 58 15.37 -0.83 0.23
CA ALA A 58 15.17 -0.84 -1.22
C ALA A 58 16.01 0.23 -1.90
N ASN A 59 16.21 0.11 -3.21
CA ASN A 59 16.83 1.16 -4.03
C ASN A 59 15.78 2.25 -4.32
N ILE A 60 16.15 3.53 -4.18
CA ILE A 60 15.23 4.66 -4.36
C ILE A 60 14.61 4.78 -5.77
N ASN A 61 15.25 4.20 -6.79
CA ASN A 61 14.77 4.29 -8.18
C ASN A 61 13.97 3.07 -8.62
N GLN A 62 13.92 2.01 -7.81
CA GLN A 62 13.29 0.74 -8.17
C GLN A 62 12.22 0.39 -7.13
N PHE A 63 11.01 0.19 -7.61
CA PHE A 63 9.94 -0.33 -6.78
C PHE A 63 9.94 -1.86 -6.80
N ASN A 64 9.86 -2.48 -5.62
CA ASN A 64 9.68 -3.92 -5.47
C ASN A 64 8.81 -4.23 -4.25
N ALA A 65 8.09 -5.35 -4.32
CA ALA A 65 7.28 -5.85 -3.23
C ALA A 65 7.51 -7.35 -3.03
N GLY A 66 7.37 -7.85 -1.81
CA GLY A 66 7.54 -9.28 -1.55
C GLY A 66 7.08 -9.73 -0.16
N ILE A 67 6.74 -11.01 -0.05
CA ILE A 67 6.38 -11.67 1.21
C ILE A 67 7.63 -11.87 2.05
N ALA A 68 7.60 -11.41 3.29
CA ALA A 68 8.70 -11.46 4.26
C ALA A 68 10.02 -10.82 3.76
N ASN A 69 9.99 -10.01 2.70
CA ASN A 69 11.19 -9.41 2.13
C ASN A 69 11.53 -8.07 2.81
N ARG A 70 12.58 -8.07 3.64
CA ARG A 70 13.11 -6.85 4.29
C ARG A 70 13.96 -5.98 3.38
N GLY A 71 14.30 -6.39 2.16
CA GLY A 71 14.92 -5.52 1.16
C GLY A 71 13.91 -4.80 0.27
N ALA A 72 12.61 -5.08 0.42
CA ALA A 72 11.59 -4.55 -0.46
C ALA A 72 11.13 -3.14 -0.07
N SER A 73 10.62 -2.41 -1.08
CA SER A 73 9.98 -1.10 -0.93
C SER A 73 8.68 -1.26 -0.14
N VAL A 74 7.88 -2.26 -0.52
CA VAL A 74 6.67 -2.66 0.22
C VAL A 74 6.84 -4.11 0.69
N ARG A 75 6.64 -4.34 1.99
CA ARG A 75 6.74 -5.66 2.60
C ARG A 75 5.34 -6.19 2.91
N ILE A 76 5.10 -7.45 2.54
CA ILE A 76 3.94 -8.20 3.01
C ILE A 76 4.41 -9.08 4.17
N PRO A 77 3.90 -8.92 5.40
CA PRO A 77 4.27 -9.79 6.51
C PRO A 77 3.97 -11.27 6.20
N ARG A 78 4.77 -12.19 6.75
CA ARG A 78 4.59 -13.64 6.51
C ARG A 78 3.19 -14.10 6.90
N GLN A 79 2.72 -13.66 8.07
CA GLN A 79 1.38 -13.96 8.58
C GLN A 79 0.29 -13.55 7.60
N VAL A 80 0.41 -12.37 6.97
CA VAL A 80 -0.56 -11.89 5.98
C VAL A 80 -0.58 -12.77 4.72
N GLY A 81 0.58 -13.29 4.31
CA GLY A 81 0.68 -14.25 3.21
C GLY A 81 0.05 -15.61 3.51
N GLU A 82 0.17 -16.07 4.76
CA GLU A 82 -0.37 -17.36 5.22
C GLU A 82 -1.88 -17.30 5.50
N GLU A 83 -2.32 -16.30 6.26
CA GLU A 83 -3.71 -16.12 6.69
C GLU A 83 -4.59 -15.50 5.61
N LYS A 84 -3.98 -14.92 4.57
CA LYS A 84 -4.70 -14.22 3.49
C LYS A 84 -5.67 -13.17 4.04
N CYS A 85 -5.24 -12.44 5.07
CA CYS A 85 -5.85 -11.22 5.56
C CYS A 85 -4.77 -10.32 6.21
N GLY A 86 -5.03 -9.02 6.33
CA GLY A 86 -4.16 -8.09 7.05
C GLY A 86 -3.70 -6.90 6.20
N TYR A 87 -2.41 -6.57 6.25
CA TYR A 87 -1.87 -5.29 5.80
C TYR A 87 -0.57 -5.43 5.00
N LEU A 88 -0.20 -4.36 4.29
CA LEU A 88 1.13 -4.17 3.70
C LEU A 88 1.90 -3.09 4.47
N GLU A 89 3.22 -3.14 4.41
CA GLU A 89 4.10 -2.16 5.05
C GLU A 89 4.90 -1.40 3.99
N ASP A 90 4.67 -0.10 3.86
CA ASP A 90 5.53 0.76 3.04
C ASP A 90 6.79 1.15 3.83
N ARG A 91 7.95 0.75 3.34
CA ARG A 91 9.26 0.92 4.02
C ARG A 91 10.11 2.04 3.40
N ARG A 92 9.52 2.75 2.42
CA ARG A 92 10.14 3.88 1.74
C ARG A 92 10.09 5.22 2.51
N PRO A 93 9.13 5.50 3.42
CA PRO A 93 9.17 6.73 4.21
C PRO A 93 10.44 6.83 5.07
N ALA A 94 11.08 8.00 5.08
CA ALA A 94 12.20 8.31 5.96
C ALA A 94 11.71 8.75 7.36
N SER A 95 12.58 8.72 8.35
CA SER A 95 12.25 9.14 9.73
C SER A 95 11.91 10.62 9.87
N ASN A 96 12.29 11.46 8.90
CA ASN A 96 12.02 12.89 8.85
C ASN A 96 10.84 13.27 7.92
N CYS A 97 10.06 12.29 7.46
CA CYS A 97 8.89 12.57 6.62
C CYS A 97 7.78 13.26 7.43
N ASP A 98 6.94 14.04 6.73
CA ASP A 98 5.70 14.55 7.31
C ASP A 98 4.64 13.42 7.27
N PRO A 99 4.17 12.93 8.44
CA PRO A 99 3.20 11.83 8.48
C PRO A 99 1.88 12.18 7.79
N TYR A 100 1.47 13.45 7.76
CA TYR A 100 0.24 13.86 7.08
C TYR A 100 0.39 13.79 5.57
N ALA A 101 1.52 14.26 5.03
CA ALA A 101 1.82 14.15 3.61
C ALA A 101 1.92 12.68 3.15
N VAL A 102 2.55 11.82 3.96
CA VAL A 102 2.67 10.38 3.67
C VAL A 102 1.31 9.68 3.69
N THR A 103 0.46 9.98 4.66
CA THR A 103 -0.87 9.35 4.75
C THR A 103 -1.80 9.84 3.65
N ASP A 104 -1.81 11.14 3.33
CA ASP A 104 -2.61 11.72 2.24
C ASP A 104 -2.27 11.07 0.89
N ILE A 105 -0.99 10.97 0.54
CA ILE A 105 -0.59 10.39 -0.75
C ILE A 105 -0.91 8.89 -0.85
N ILE A 106 -0.80 8.14 0.26
CA ILE A 106 -1.18 6.71 0.29
C ILE A 106 -2.69 6.55 0.04
N VAL A 107 -3.52 7.35 0.71
CA VAL A 107 -4.98 7.31 0.54
C VAL A 107 -5.37 7.71 -0.89
N ARG A 108 -4.77 8.77 -1.44
CA ARG A 108 -5.00 9.20 -2.82
C ARG A 108 -4.68 8.12 -3.83
N THR A 109 -3.52 7.49 -3.70
CA THR A 109 -3.09 6.46 -4.64
C THR A 109 -3.91 5.17 -4.49
N VAL A 110 -4.08 4.66 -3.26
CA VAL A 110 -4.65 3.31 -3.04
C VAL A 110 -6.18 3.33 -2.96
N CYS A 111 -6.76 4.32 -2.30
CA CYS A 111 -8.22 4.37 -2.08
C CYS A 111 -8.95 5.20 -3.14
N LEU A 112 -8.34 6.28 -3.63
CA LEU A 112 -8.96 7.15 -4.64
C LEU A 112 -8.50 6.85 -6.06
N GLY A 113 -7.48 5.99 -6.24
CA GLY A 113 -6.96 5.60 -7.55
C GLY A 113 -6.37 6.78 -8.33
N GLU A 114 -5.87 7.80 -7.63
CA GLU A 114 -5.24 8.96 -8.24
C GLU A 114 -4.02 8.51 -9.07
N LYS A 115 -3.83 9.12 -10.24
CA LYS A 115 -2.75 8.82 -11.19
C LYS A 115 -1.86 10.03 -11.38
N ASP A 116 -0.62 9.80 -11.79
CA ASP A 116 0.26 10.92 -12.12
C ASP A 116 -0.30 11.61 -13.38
N PRO A 117 -0.23 12.95 -13.47
CA PRO A 117 -0.83 13.70 -14.59
C PRO A 117 -0.25 13.32 -15.97
N GLU A 118 0.87 12.61 -16.02
CA GLU A 118 1.50 12.11 -17.27
C GLU A 118 1.46 10.57 -17.43
N SER A 119 0.70 9.84 -16.59
CA SER A 119 0.63 8.36 -16.62
C SER A 119 -0.64 7.78 -17.24
#